data_AF-A0A397UK30-F1
#
_entry.id   AF-A0A397UK30-F1
#
_cell.length_a   1.000
_cell.length_b   1.000
_cell.length_c   1.000
_cell.angle_alpha   90.00
_cell.angle_beta   90.00
_cell.angle_gamma   90.00
#
_symmetry.space_group_name_H-M   'P 1'
#
loop_
_entity.id
_entity.type
_entity.pdbx_description
1 polymer ?
#
loop_
_entity_poly.entity_id
_entity_poly.type
_entity_poly.pdbx_seq_one_letter_code
_entity_poly.pdbx_strand_id
1 'polypeptide(L)' 'MNQKTFAIAIIFLSFSLIVNAGPIAYGLCQTGCNVIWVSCYAAAGFVAGIL' A
#
# COMPACT_ATOMS: atom_id res chain seq x y z
N MET A 1 9.27 -5.82 12.10
CA MET A 1 8.52 -6.21 10.89
C MET A 1 8.14 -7.68 11.02
N ASN A 2 6.85 -7.98 11.24
CA ASN A 2 6.37 -9.35 11.41
C ASN A 2 6.05 -9.95 10.04
N GLN A 3 6.46 -11.21 9.81
CA GLN A 3 6.22 -11.97 8.58
C GLN A 3 4.75 -11.91 8.09
N LYS A 4 3.81 -11.86 9.05
CA LYS A 4 2.36 -11.77 8.81
C LYS A 4 1.96 -10.46 8.12
N THR A 5 2.61 -9.35 8.48
CA THR A 5 2.31 -8.00 7.96
C THR A 5 2.70 -7.85 6.49
N PHE A 6 3.80 -8.50 6.08
CA PHE A 6 4.24 -8.52 4.68
C PHE A 6 3.29 -9.32 3.79
N ALA A 7 2.78 -10.46 4.31
CA ALA A 7 1.79 -11.27 3.60
C ALA A 7 0.48 -10.50 3.32
N ILE A 8 0.00 -9.72 4.30
CA ILE A 8 -1.23 -8.91 4.15
C ILE A 8 -1.07 -7.81 3.09
N ALA A 9 0.10 -7.16 3.04
CA ALA A 9 0.40 -6.14 2.03
C ALA A 9 0.39 -6.71 0.60
N ILE A 10 0.95 -7.91 0.39
CA ILE A 10 0.97 -8.58 -0.92
C ILE A 10 -0.45 -8.95 -1.37
N ILE A 11 -1.30 -9.39 -0.44
CA ILE A 11 -2.70 -9.74 -0.72
C ILE A 11 -3.49 -8.51 -1.17
N PHE A 12 -3.31 -7.37 -0.50
CA PHE A 12 -3.96 -6.11 -0.88
C PHE A 12 -3.48 -5.58 -2.24
N LEU A 13 -2.18 -5.73 -2.55
CA LEU A 13 -1.63 -5.31 -3.84
C LEU A 13 -2.16 -6.19 -5.00
N SER A 14 -2.34 -7.48 -4.76
CA SER A 14 -2.94 -8.42 -5.73
C SER A 14 -4.38 -8.04 -6.10
N PHE A 15 -5.13 -7.44 -5.16
CA PHE A 15 -6.48 -6.93 -5.40
C PHE A 15 -6.51 -5.68 -6.29
N SER A 16 -5.41 -4.92 -6.38
CA SER A 16 -5.33 -3.76 -7.28
C SER A 16 -5.15 -4.15 -8.76
N LEU A 17 -4.70 -5.39 -9.04
CA LEU A 17 -4.48 -5.90 -10.40
C LEU A 17 -5.78 -6.32 -11.11
N ILE A 18 -6.85 -6.56 -10.36
CA ILE A 18 -8.17 -6.96 -10.88
C ILE A 18 -9.11 -5.77 -11.13
N VAL A 19 -8.63 -4.54 -10.94
CA VAL A 19 -9.40 -3.33 -11.24
C VAL A 19 -9.40 -3.10 -12.75
N ASN A 20 -10.50 -3.45 -13.43
CA ASN A 20 -10.75 -3.13 -14.85
C ASN A 20 -11.18 -1.66 -15.01
N ALA A 21 -10.47 -0.73 -14.38
CA ALA A 21 -10.71 0.70 -14.48
C ALA A 21 -9.57 1.39 -15.20
N GLY A 22 -9.83 2.57 -15.77
CA GLY A 22 -8.82 3.33 -16.51
C GLY A 22 -7.58 3.68 -15.66
N PRO A 23 -6.48 4.10 -16.29
CA PRO A 23 -5.19 4.32 -15.62
C PRO A 23 -5.26 5.26 -14.41
N ILE A 24 -6.16 6.25 -14.46
CA ILE A 24 -6.38 7.22 -13.38
C ILE A 24 -6.93 6.53 -12.13
N ALA A 25 -7.92 5.63 -12.30
CA ALA A 25 -8.51 4.91 -11.17
C ALA A 25 -7.51 3.92 -10.56
N TYR A 26 -6.69 3.26 -11.38
CA TYR A 26 -5.59 2.42 -10.90
C TYR A 26 -4.59 3.23 -10.06
N GLY A 27 -4.16 4.39 -10.57
CA GLY A 27 -3.23 5.28 -9.88
C GLY A 27 -3.76 5.75 -8.52
N LEU A 28 -5.03 6.14 -8.45
CA LEU A 28 -5.68 6.52 -7.18
C LEU A 28 -5.75 5.35 -6.19
N CYS A 29 -6.08 4.15 -6.66
CA CYS A 29 -6.15 2.96 -5.82
C CYS A 29 -4.78 2.60 -5.22
N GLN A 30 -3.73 2.67 -6.05
CA GLN A 30 -2.36 2.41 -5.62
C GLN A 30 -1.84 3.49 -4.65
N THR A 31 -2.19 4.76 -4.89
CA THR A 31 -1.84 5.89 -4.01
C THR A 31 -2.47 5.70 -2.63
N GLY A 32 -3.74 5.29 -2.56
CA GLY A 32 -4.43 4.99 -1.31
C GLY A 32 -3.75 3.89 -0.49
N CYS A 33 -3.32 2.80 -1.15
CA CYS A 33 -2.57 1.73 -0.48
C CYS A 33 -1.24 2.25 0.11
N ASN A 34 -0.55 3.14 -0.60
CA ASN A 34 0.71 3.72 -0.16
C ASN A 34 0.52 4.66 1.05
N VAL A 35 -0.53 5.48 1.05
CA VAL A 35 -0.87 6.38 2.16
C VAL A 35 -1.13 5.60 3.46
N ILE A 36 -1.81 4.46 3.39
CA ILE A 36 -2.07 3.60 4.55
C ILE A 36 -0.76 3.08 5.15
N TRP A 37 0.17 2.66 4.30
CA TRP A 37 1.49 2.20 4.74
C TRP A 37 2.28 3.33 5.42
N VAL A 38 2.33 4.52 4.82
CA VAL A 38 2.98 5.70 5.39
C VAL A 38 2.35 6.08 6.73
N SER A 39 1.02 6.01 6.85
CA SER A 39 0.29 6.36 8.08
C SER A 39 0.66 5.44 9.25
N CYS A 40 0.79 4.13 9.00
CA CYS A 40 1.26 3.19 10.02
C CYS A 40 2.71 3.44 10.45
N TYR A 41 3.59 3.79 9.51
CA TYR A 41 4.98 4.15 9.81
C TYR A 41 5.08 5.45 10.61
N ALA A 42 4.30 6.46 10.22
CA ALA A 42 4.22 7.75 10.91
C ALA A 42 3.69 7.59 12.33
N ALA A 43 2.68 6.73 12.56
CA ALA A 43 2.17 6.40 13.89
C ALA A 43 3.23 5.73 14.79
N ALA A 44 4.19 5.02 14.20
CA ALA A 44 5.32 4.45 14.90
C ALA A 44 6.52 5.42 15.06
N GLY A 45 6.39 6.67 14.59
CA GLY A 45 7.43 7.70 14.66
C GLY A 45 8.52 7.59 13.59
N PHE A 46 8.29 6.79 12.54
CA PHE A 46 9.24 6.58 11.45
C PHE A 46 8.78 7.28 10.17
N VAL A 47 9.74 7.74 9.35
CA VAL A 47 9.46 8.19 7.98
C VAL A 47 9.51 6.99 7.05
N ALA A 48 8.41 6.77 6.33
CA ALA A 48 8.30 5.74 5.32
C ALA A 48 8.84 6.27 3.98
N GLY A 49 9.85 5.63 3.41
CA GLY A 49 10.49 6.05 2.16
C GLY A 49 11.51 5.03 1.66
N ILE A 50 12.00 5.22 0.44
CA ILE A 50 13.11 4.43 -0.13
C ILE A 50 14.41 5.22 0.11
N LEU A 51 15.48 4.52 0.50
CA LEU A 51 16.82 5.07 0.64
C LEU A 51 17.33 5.63 -0.70
#